data_AF-A0A8J8TE38-F1
#
_entry.id   AF-A0A8J8TE38-F1
#
_cell.length_a   1.000
_cell.length_b   1.000
_cell.length_c   1.000
_cell.angle_alpha   90.00
_cell.angle_beta   90.00
_cell.angle_gamma   90.00
#
_symmetry.space_group_name_H-M   'P 1'
#
loop_
_entity.id
_entity.type
_entity.pdbx_description
1 polymer ?
#
loop_
_entity_poly.entity_id
_entity_poly.type
_entity_poly.pdbx_seq_one_letter_code
_entity_poly.pdbx_strand_id
1 'polypeptide(L)'
;MDIDADLRRKTIVSAAAVGLFLVSLIGIGTVFGGGEGFSSTGGLAIIGALVGFVLLMAAVGAWLARVSNDDAAEAVDSEPTE
;
A
#
# COMPACT_ATOMS: atom_id res chain seq x y z
N MET A 1 -26.88 -2.43 -11.26
CA MET A 1 -26.07 -1.40 -10.57
C MET A 1 -24.69 -2.02 -10.46
N ASP A 2 -23.91 -1.92 -11.53
CA ASP A 2 -22.72 -2.76 -11.76
C ASP A 2 -21.40 -1.99 -11.53
N ILE A 3 -21.52 -0.74 -11.05
CA ILE A 3 -20.40 0.15 -10.71
C ILE A 3 -19.66 -0.29 -9.42
N ASP A 4 -20.24 -1.20 -8.64
CA ASP A 4 -19.75 -1.51 -7.29
C ASP A 4 -18.49 -2.40 -7.26
N ALA A 5 -18.25 -3.25 -8.26
CA ALA A 5 -17.17 -4.24 -8.21
C ALA A 5 -15.77 -3.62 -8.45
N ASP A 6 -15.67 -2.72 -9.41
CA ASP A 6 -14.40 -2.10 -9.82
C ASP A 6 -13.91 -1.06 -8.80
N LEU A 7 -14.83 -0.22 -8.31
CA LEU A 7 -14.55 0.74 -7.24
C LEU A 7 -14.18 0.05 -5.92
N ARG A 8 -14.74 -1.14 -5.66
CA ARG A 8 -14.37 -1.96 -4.50
C ARG A 8 -12.91 -2.33 -4.53
N ARG A 9 -12.43 -2.86 -5.66
CA ARG A 9 -11.06 -3.37 -5.77
C ARG A 9 -10.03 -2.27 -5.55
N LYS A 10 -10.25 -1.10 -6.17
CA LYS A 10 -9.41 0.09 -6.01
C LYS A 10 -9.36 0.58 -4.55
N THR A 11 -10.53 0.63 -3.90
CA THR A 11 -10.67 1.08 -2.50
C THR A 11 -10.05 0.10 -1.52
N ILE A 12 -10.25 -1.20 -1.73
CA ILE A 12 -9.72 -2.25 -0.86
C ILE A 12 -8.18 -2.23 -0.86
N VAL A 13 -7.55 -2.03 -2.02
CA VAL A 13 -6.08 -1.95 -2.10
C VAL A 13 -5.55 -0.74 -1.33
N SER A 14 -6.16 0.44 -1.51
CA SER A 14 -5.78 1.64 -0.77
C SER A 14 -6.00 1.47 0.75
N ALA A 15 -7.17 0.96 1.14
CA ALA A 15 -7.51 0.72 2.54
C ALA A 15 -6.58 -0.31 3.20
N ALA A 16 -6.19 -1.36 2.48
CA ALA A 16 -5.23 -2.35 2.96
C ALA A 16 -3.83 -1.75 3.17
N ALA A 17 -3.36 -0.91 2.24
CA ALA A 17 -2.07 -0.24 2.37
C ALA A 17 -2.03 0.71 3.59
N VAL A 18 -3.09 1.50 3.78
CA VAL A 18 -3.24 2.37 4.94
C VAL A 18 -3.32 1.56 6.24
N GLY A 19 -4.11 0.49 6.26
CA GLY A 19 -4.23 -0.38 7.44
C GLY A 19 -2.90 -0.98 7.86
N LEU A 20 -2.10 -1.47 6.90
CA LEU A 20 -0.80 -2.07 7.16
C LEU A 20 0.21 -1.04 7.69
N PHE A 21 0.15 0.20 7.21
CA PHE A 21 0.95 1.30 7.75
C PHE A 21 0.61 1.61 9.21
N LEU A 22 -0.68 1.70 9.54
CA LEU A 22 -1.13 1.97 10.90
C LEU A 22 -0.72 0.85 11.87
N VAL A 23 -0.86 -0.42 11.49
CA VAL A 23 -0.41 -1.57 12.30
C VAL A 23 1.09 -1.47 12.60
N SER A 24 1.90 -1.07 11.62
CA SER A 24 3.35 -0.90 11.80
C SER A 24 3.67 0.22 12.79
N LEU A 25 3.01 1.39 12.67
CA LEU A 25 3.18 2.50 13.60
C LEU A 25 2.77 2.13 15.03
N ILE A 26 1.64 1.42 15.19
CA ILE A 26 1.17 0.95 16.50
C ILE A 26 2.19 -0.03 17.09
N GLY A 27 2.66 -1.00 16.31
CA GLY A 27 3.68 -1.96 16.76
C GLY A 27 4.95 -1.26 17.27
N ILE A 28 5.48 -0.31 16.50
CA ILE A 28 6.67 0.46 16.89
C ILE A 28 6.40 1.32 18.12
N GLY A 29 5.24 1.98 18.18
CA GLY A 29 4.82 2.75 19.34
C GLY A 29 4.71 1.90 20.61
N THR A 30 4.20 0.67 20.52
CA THR A 30 4.07 -0.22 21.69
C THR A 30 5.40 -0.81 22.17
N VAL A 31 6.36 -1.05 21.26
CA VAL A 31 7.66 -1.65 21.61
C VAL A 31 8.66 -0.59 22.09
N PHE A 32 8.65 0.60 21.49
CA PHE A 32 9.65 1.65 21.72
C PHE A 32 9.09 2.88 22.43
N GLY A 33 7.77 2.98 22.61
CA GLY A 33 7.11 4.04 23.36
C GLY A 33 7.02 3.69 24.84
N GLY A 34 8.03 4.10 25.61
CA GLY A 34 8.01 4.01 27.07
C GLY A 34 8.89 5.09 27.69
N GLY A 35 8.28 6.01 28.45
CA GLY A 35 8.95 7.12 29.16
C GLY A 35 8.64 8.51 28.60
N GLU A 36 9.47 9.51 28.93
CA GLU A 36 9.35 10.95 28.55
C GLU A 36 9.53 11.24 27.05
N GLY A 37 9.61 10.22 26.19
CA GLY A 37 9.76 10.36 24.74
C GLY A 37 10.30 9.09 24.08
N PHE A 38 10.58 9.17 22.78
CA PHE A 38 11.27 8.10 22.08
C PHE A 38 12.76 8.10 22.46
N SER A 39 13.26 6.96 22.93
CA SER A 39 14.71 6.72 23.01
C SER A 39 15.36 6.92 21.64
N SER A 40 16.68 7.18 21.58
CA SER A 40 17.43 7.31 20.32
C SER A 40 17.17 6.13 19.36
N THR A 41 17.03 4.92 19.91
CA THR A 41 16.63 3.72 19.17
C THR A 41 15.18 3.77 18.66
N GLY A 42 14.24 4.28 19.46
CA GLY A 42 12.84 4.45 19.05
C GLY A 42 12.66 5.48 17.94
N GLY A 43 13.44 6.57 17.97
CA GLY A 43 13.47 7.57 16.89
C GLY A 43 13.93 6.96 15.56
N LEU A 44 15.00 6.16 15.57
CA LEU A 44 15.45 5.43 14.38
C LEU A 44 14.42 4.40 13.90
N ALA A 45 13.70 3.74 14.81
CA ALA A 45 12.62 2.82 14.45
C ALA A 45 11.49 3.53 13.69
N ILE A 46 11.10 4.74 14.11
CA ILE A 46 10.11 5.57 13.40
C ILE A 46 10.61 5.96 12.00
N ILE A 47 11.87 6.39 11.87
CA ILE A 47 12.47 6.70 10.56
C ILE A 47 12.47 5.45 9.66
N GLY A 48 12.84 4.29 10.20
CA GLY A 48 12.78 3.01 9.49
C GLY A 48 11.36 2.66 9.05
N ALA A 49 10.35 2.91 9.90
CA ALA A 49 8.94 2.73 9.57
C ALA A 49 8.52 3.60 8.38
N LEU A 50 8.95 4.87 8.37
CA LEU A 50 8.64 5.82 7.31
C LEU A 50 9.30 5.41 5.99
N VAL A 51 10.59 5.05 6.02
CA VAL A 51 11.29 4.54 4.83
C VAL A 51 10.62 3.26 4.31
N GLY A 52 10.30 2.34 5.22
CA GLY A 52 9.58 1.11 4.90
C GLY A 52 8.20 1.39 4.28
N PHE A 53 7.47 2.38 4.79
CA PHE A 53 6.17 2.77 4.24
C PHE A 53 6.29 3.34 2.83
N VAL A 54 7.30 4.18 2.57
CA VAL A 54 7.55 4.70 1.22
C VAL A 54 7.90 3.57 0.25
N LEU A 55 8.75 2.63 0.66
CA LEU A 55 9.07 1.45 -0.15
C LEU A 55 7.84 0.56 -0.39
N LEU A 56 6.98 0.42 0.61
CA LEU A 56 5.73 -0.32 0.48
C LEU A 56 4.78 0.34 -0.51
N MET A 57 4.63 1.66 -0.46
CA MET A 57 3.85 2.41 -1.46
C MET A 57 4.41 2.24 -2.88
N ALA A 58 5.74 2.25 -3.03
CA ALA A 58 6.38 1.97 -4.31
C ALA A 58 6.09 0.55 -4.82
N ALA A 59 6.16 -0.45 -3.93
CA ALA A 59 5.84 -1.84 -4.26
C ALA A 59 4.35 -2.02 -4.61
N VAL A 60 3.43 -1.41 -3.86
CA VAL A 60 2.00 -1.42 -4.13
C VAL A 60 1.69 -0.74 -5.46
N GLY A 61 2.30 0.41 -5.74
CA GLY A 61 2.17 1.11 -7.02
C GLY A 61 2.66 0.27 -8.20
N ALA A 62 3.81 -0.40 -8.05
CA ALA A 62 4.35 -1.31 -9.06
C ALA A 62 3.46 -2.55 -9.27
N TRP A 63 2.90 -3.11 -8.19
CA TRP A 63 1.99 -4.25 -8.28
C TRP A 63 0.68 -3.86 -8.99
N LEU A 64 0.11 -2.70 -8.68
CA LEU A 64 -1.10 -2.19 -9.32
C LEU A 64 -0.88 -1.94 -10.82
N ALA A 65 0.27 -1.34 -11.17
CA ALA A 65 0.66 -1.13 -12.56
C ALA A 65 0.77 -2.45 -13.32
N ARG A 66 1.23 -3.52 -12.67
CA ARG A 66 1.30 -4.85 -13.29
C ARG A 66 -0.08 -5.46 -13.53
N VAL A 67 -0.96 -5.43 -12.54
CA VAL A 67 -2.32 -5.98 -12.67
C VAL A 67 -3.11 -5.22 -13.75
N SER A 68 -2.98 -3.89 -13.83
CA SER A 68 -3.63 -3.09 -14.88
C SER A 68 -3.07 -3.35 -16.30
N ASN A 69 -1.85 -3.88 -16.42
CA ASN A 69 -1.25 -4.16 -17.71
C ASN A 69 -1.74 -5.50 -18.31
N ASP A 70 -2.23 -6.42 -17.47
CA ASP A 70 -2.86 -7.67 -17.92
C ASP A 70 -4.24 -7.38 -18.57
N ASP A 71 -5.03 -6.45 -18.00
CA ASP A 71 -6.30 -5.98 -18.60
C ASP A 71 -6.09 -5.26 -19.94
N ALA A 72 -5.00 -4.48 -20.07
CA ALA A 72 -4.68 -3.77 -21.30
C ALA A 72 -4.24 -4.71 -22.44
N ALA A 73 -3.64 -5.86 -22.10
CA ALA A 73 -3.22 -6.85 -23.09
C ALA A 73 -4.42 -7.58 -23.73
N GLU A 74 -5.50 -7.86 -22.97
CA GLU A 74 -6.73 -8.45 -23.55
C GLU A 74 -7.52 -7.46 -24.41
N ALA A 75 -7.49 -6.16 -24.10
CA ALA A 75 -8.16 -5.13 -24.90
C ALA A 75 -7.56 -4.95 -26.30
N VAL A 76 -6.25 -5.19 -26.46
CA VAL A 76 -5.55 -5.13 -27.75
C VAL A 76 -5.88 -6.32 -28.66
N ASP A 77 -6.19 -7.48 -28.08
CA ASP A 77 -6.61 -8.69 -28.82
C ASP A 77 -8.09 -8.64 -29.22
N SER A 78 -8.84 -7.68 -28.68
CA SER A 78 -10.28 -7.52 -28.89
C SER A 78 -10.65 -6.53 -30.01
N GLU A 79 -9.69 -5.85 -30.64
CA GLU A 79 -9.97 -5.04 -31.84
C GLU A 79 -10.25 -5.99 -33.02
N PRO A 80 -11.51 -6.09 -33.50
CA PRO A 80 -11.77 -6.76 -34.76
C PRO A 80 -11.21 -5.83 -35.84
N THR A 81 -10.18 -6.28 -36.54
CA THR A 81 -9.76 -5.69 -37.80
C THR A 81 -10.90 -5.89 -38.81
N GLU A 82 -11.85 -4.96 -38.88
CA GLU A 82 -12.70 -4.78 -40.06
C GLU A 82 -12.05 -3.84 -41.08
#